data_AF-A0A4U0SIH4-F1
#
_entry.id   AF-A0A4U0SIH4-F1
#
_cell.length_a   1.000
_cell.length_b   1.000
_cell.length_c   1.000
_cell.angle_alpha   90.00
_cell.angle_beta   90.00
_cell.angle_gamma   90.00
#
_symmetry.space_group_name_H-M   'P 1'
#
loop_
_entity.id
_entity.type
_entity.pdbx_description
1 polymer ?
#
loop_
_entity_poly.entity_id
_entity_poly.type
_entity_poly.pdbx_seq_one_letter_code
_entity_poly.pdbx_strand_id
1 'polypeptide(L)'
;MSGLIPTADLPGLWVSAPPDLRNWQTLATTPRAVFVCRCGLTRRATGTAAVAALVAEWNSHRGDCPAVPLRPCQHCGTPTTGRSHRTQSWPACPDCHAAWQLRPEEQRRREQAAKSVGRRERQRRQTRRTRRYLESTGVSAQVAAAIVSGALAEPDEPTP
;
A
#
# COMPACT_ATOMS: atom_id res chain seq x y z
N MET A 1 20.01 21.11 -33.75
CA MET A 1 19.90 20.55 -32.39
C MET A 1 20.21 19.07 -32.46
N SER A 2 21.45 18.68 -32.17
CA SER A 2 21.88 17.27 -32.14
C SER A 2 21.17 16.57 -30.98
N GLY A 3 20.31 15.60 -31.28
CA GLY A 3 19.65 14.79 -30.26
C GLY A 3 20.68 14.05 -29.40
N LEU A 4 20.53 14.13 -28.08
CA LEU A 4 21.44 13.52 -27.12
C LEU A 4 21.47 12.00 -27.31
N ILE A 5 22.55 11.49 -27.92
CA ILE A 5 22.80 10.05 -28.03
C ILE A 5 23.07 9.52 -26.62
N PRO A 6 22.45 8.40 -26.20
CA PRO A 6 22.60 7.87 -24.86
C PRO A 6 24.04 7.45 -24.58
N THR A 7 24.48 7.66 -23.34
CA THR A 7 25.80 7.30 -22.82
C THR A 7 25.65 6.43 -21.56
N ALA A 8 26.77 5.95 -21.01
CA ALA A 8 26.74 5.18 -19.76
C ALA A 8 26.16 6.02 -18.59
N ASP A 9 26.49 7.31 -18.52
CA ASP A 9 26.00 8.24 -17.50
C ASP A 9 24.55 8.69 -17.76
N LEU A 10 24.14 8.74 -19.03
CA LEU A 10 22.79 9.09 -19.48
C LEU A 10 22.20 7.94 -20.31
N PRO A 11 21.83 6.82 -19.67
CA PRO A 11 21.30 5.64 -20.34
C PRO A 11 19.92 5.94 -20.93
N GLY A 12 19.61 5.29 -22.04
CA GLY A 12 18.37 5.49 -22.77
C GLY A 12 18.39 4.86 -24.16
N LEU A 13 17.32 5.07 -24.90
CA LEU A 13 17.16 4.69 -26.30
C LEU A 13 17.08 5.96 -27.14
N TRP A 14 17.89 6.04 -28.19
CA TRP A 14 17.83 7.09 -29.19
C TRP A 14 17.59 6.46 -30.56
N VAL A 15 16.74 7.10 -31.34
CA VAL A 15 16.41 6.71 -32.72
C VAL A 15 16.55 7.99 -33.56
N SER A 16 17.38 7.96 -34.59
CA SER A 16 17.46 9.05 -35.57
C SER A 16 16.09 9.21 -36.22
N ALA A 17 15.61 10.45 -36.35
CA ALA A 17 14.27 10.75 -36.85
C ALA A 17 13.86 9.80 -38.00
N PRO A 18 12.67 9.16 -37.93
CA PRO A 18 12.15 8.42 -39.07
C PRO A 18 12.06 9.37 -40.26
N PRO A 19 12.30 8.91 -41.51
CA PRO A 19 12.15 9.75 -42.67
C PRO A 19 10.73 10.33 -42.68
N ASP A 20 10.61 11.66 -42.73
CA ASP A 20 9.34 12.33 -42.90
C ASP A 20 8.78 11.98 -44.28
N LEU A 21 7.76 11.13 -44.31
CA LEU A 21 7.15 10.66 -45.56
C LEU A 21 6.43 11.78 -46.34
N ARG A 22 6.25 12.98 -45.76
CA ARG A 22 5.66 14.14 -46.47
C ARG A 22 6.66 14.88 -47.33
N ASN A 23 7.95 14.80 -47.02
CA ASN A 23 8.99 15.48 -47.76
C ASN A 23 9.88 14.43 -48.44
N TRP A 24 9.56 14.12 -49.70
CA TRP A 24 10.30 13.19 -50.54
C TRP A 24 11.79 13.56 -50.73
N GLN A 25 12.19 14.79 -50.39
CA GLN A 25 13.59 15.24 -50.41
C GLN A 25 14.40 14.82 -49.16
N THR A 26 13.74 14.34 -48.11
CA THR A 26 14.39 13.83 -46.86
C THR A 26 14.67 12.31 -46.89
N LEU A 27 14.48 11.67 -48.05
CA LEU A 27 14.42 10.20 -48.21
C LEU A 27 15.74 9.41 -48.07
N ALA A 28 16.90 10.04 -47.86
CA ALA A 28 18.17 9.33 -47.98
C ALA A 28 18.85 8.93 -46.65
N THR A 29 18.27 9.23 -45.48
CA THR A 29 18.94 8.87 -44.22
C THR A 29 18.50 7.50 -43.74
N THR A 30 19.39 6.51 -43.85
CA THR A 30 19.19 5.19 -43.23
C THR A 30 18.98 5.37 -41.73
N PRO A 31 17.85 4.91 -41.15
CA PRO A 31 17.57 5.13 -39.74
C PRO A 31 18.60 4.40 -38.89
N ARG A 32 18.99 5.03 -37.79
CA ARG A 32 19.94 4.52 -36.80
C ARG A 32 19.28 4.54 -35.45
N ALA A 33 19.60 3.56 -34.63
CA ALA A 33 19.21 3.54 -33.24
C ALA A 33 20.34 3.06 -32.36
N VAL A 34 20.39 3.58 -31.14
CA VAL A 34 21.36 3.22 -30.12
C VAL A 34 20.60 3.16 -28.81
N PHE A 35 20.78 2.09 -28.04
CA PHE A 35 20.44 2.12 -26.62
C PHE A 35 21.66 1.81 -25.77
N VAL A 36 21.71 2.47 -24.62
CA VAL A 36 22.65 2.19 -23.54
C VAL A 36 21.82 1.93 -22.29
N CYS A 37 22.01 0.77 -21.68
CA CYS A 37 21.35 0.39 -20.45
C CYS A 37 22.29 0.56 -19.25
N ARG A 38 21.70 0.78 -18.07
CA ARG A 38 22.42 0.89 -16.79
C ARG A 38 23.20 -0.38 -16.41
N CYS A 39 22.80 -1.53 -16.91
CA CYS A 39 23.52 -2.79 -16.70
C CYS A 39 24.80 -2.91 -17.55
N GLY A 40 25.11 -1.90 -18.38
CA GLY A 40 26.23 -1.92 -19.33
C GLY A 40 25.84 -2.42 -20.73
N LEU A 41 24.65 -2.99 -20.91
CA LEU A 41 24.20 -3.46 -22.23
C LEU A 41 24.05 -2.27 -23.19
N THR A 42 24.83 -2.30 -24.27
CA THR A 42 24.80 -1.30 -25.33
C THR A 42 24.56 -1.98 -26.66
N ARG A 43 23.60 -1.49 -27.43
CA ARG A 43 23.32 -1.98 -28.78
C ARG A 43 23.18 -0.82 -29.75
N ARG A 44 23.51 -1.08 -31.01
CA ARG A 44 23.34 -0.15 -32.13
C ARG A 44 22.72 -0.88 -33.29
N ALA A 45 21.82 -0.23 -34.00
CA ALA A 45 21.17 -0.75 -35.19
C ALA A 45 21.18 0.32 -36.28
N THR A 46 21.25 -0.13 -37.53
CA THR A 46 21.13 0.71 -38.72
C THR A 46 20.22 0.01 -39.71
N GLY A 47 19.26 0.73 -40.29
CA GLY A 47 18.22 0.19 -41.16
C GLY A 47 16.90 -0.06 -40.43
N THR A 48 15.79 0.11 -41.12
CA THR A 48 14.43 0.18 -40.54
C THR A 48 14.06 -1.06 -39.73
N ALA A 49 14.29 -2.26 -40.29
CA ALA A 49 13.98 -3.51 -39.61
C ALA A 49 14.84 -3.74 -38.36
N ALA A 50 16.15 -3.45 -38.45
CA ALA A 50 17.07 -3.59 -37.33
C ALA A 50 16.76 -2.59 -36.20
N VAL A 51 16.38 -1.36 -36.55
CA VAL A 51 15.93 -0.35 -35.59
C VAL A 51 14.66 -0.82 -34.87
N ALA A 52 13.65 -1.33 -35.60
CA ALA A 52 12.43 -1.84 -34.99
C ALA A 52 12.71 -3.02 -34.03
N ALA A 53 13.58 -3.95 -34.44
CA ALA A 53 14.02 -5.05 -33.57
C ALA A 53 14.73 -4.56 -32.30
N LEU A 54 15.60 -3.55 -32.43
CA LEU A 54 16.33 -2.97 -31.30
C LEU A 54 15.40 -2.22 -30.33
N VAL A 55 14.34 -1.56 -30.83
CA VAL A 55 13.30 -0.95 -29.99
C VAL A 55 12.53 -2.03 -29.20
N ALA A 56 12.20 -3.16 -29.84
CA ALA A 56 11.55 -4.28 -29.18
C ALA A 56 12.46 -4.92 -28.11
N GLU A 57 13.75 -5.13 -28.42
CA GLU A 57 14.77 -5.62 -27.47
C GLU A 57 14.89 -4.69 -26.27
N TRP A 58 15.00 -3.37 -26.49
CA TRP A 58 15.03 -2.38 -25.41
C TRP A 58 13.78 -2.46 -24.53
N ASN A 59 12.59 -2.59 -25.13
CA ASN A 59 11.34 -2.65 -24.38
C ASN A 59 11.18 -3.93 -23.55
N SER A 60 11.66 -5.07 -24.05
CA SER A 60 11.73 -6.30 -23.28
C SER A 60 12.76 -6.17 -22.16
N HIS A 61 13.98 -5.71 -22.48
CA HIS A 61 15.08 -5.62 -21.53
C HIS A 61 14.84 -4.63 -20.39
N ARG A 62 14.25 -3.46 -20.66
CA ARG A 62 14.06 -2.40 -19.64
C ARG A 62 13.16 -2.81 -18.47
N GLY A 63 12.27 -3.80 -18.67
CA GLY A 63 11.39 -4.31 -17.62
C GLY A 63 12.13 -5.23 -16.66
N ASP A 64 13.01 -6.07 -17.21
CA ASP A 64 13.70 -7.14 -16.50
C ASP A 64 15.16 -6.79 -16.14
N CYS A 65 15.60 -5.56 -16.43
CA CYS A 65 16.98 -5.17 -16.21
C CYS A 65 17.34 -5.20 -14.71
N PRO A 66 18.38 -5.95 -14.31
CA PRO A 66 18.76 -6.09 -12.90
C PRO A 66 19.39 -4.81 -12.32
N ALA A 67 19.83 -3.88 -13.16
CA ALA A 67 20.41 -2.60 -12.77
C ALA A 67 19.36 -1.46 -12.68
N VAL A 68 18.07 -1.78 -12.60
CA VAL A 68 17.04 -0.78 -12.25
C VAL A 68 17.36 -0.27 -10.85
N PRO A 69 17.72 1.02 -10.68
CA PRO A 69 18.07 1.51 -9.36
C PRO A 69 16.85 1.40 -8.47
N LEU A 70 17.09 0.78 -7.32
CA LEU A 70 16.10 0.68 -6.27
C LEU A 70 15.67 2.10 -5.90
N ARG A 71 14.38 2.38 -5.99
CA ARG A 71 13.84 3.63 -5.46
C ARG A 71 13.46 3.40 -4.00
N PRO A 72 13.76 4.32 -3.08
CA PRO A 72 13.25 4.20 -1.73
C PRO A 72 11.72 4.28 -1.77
N CYS A 73 11.04 3.36 -1.09
CA CYS A 73 9.61 3.45 -0.83
C CYS A 73 9.31 4.78 -0.14
N GLN A 74 8.35 5.55 -0.65
CA GLN A 74 8.02 6.87 -0.06
C GLN A 74 7.42 6.77 1.35
N HIS A 75 6.92 5.60 1.75
CA HIS A 75 6.30 5.39 3.06
C HIS A 75 7.28 4.90 4.13
N CYS A 76 8.25 4.05 3.77
CA CYS A 76 9.13 3.39 4.74
C CYS A 76 10.63 3.47 4.41
N GLY A 77 11.01 4.00 3.25
CA GLY A 77 12.41 4.10 2.81
C GLY A 77 13.00 2.80 2.25
N THR A 78 12.34 1.64 2.41
CA THR A 78 12.84 0.36 1.89
C THR A 78 13.04 0.42 0.38
N PRO A 79 14.20 -0.03 -0.14
CA PRO A 79 14.46 -0.05 -1.57
C PRO A 79 13.46 -0.94 -2.33
N THR A 80 12.86 -0.42 -3.39
CA THR A 80 11.89 -1.13 -4.23
C THR A 80 12.36 -1.21 -5.67
N THR A 81 12.20 -2.38 -6.29
CA THR A 81 12.40 -2.61 -7.73
C THR A 81 11.16 -2.24 -8.55
N GLY A 82 9.99 -2.23 -7.92
CA GLY A 82 8.70 -2.03 -8.57
C GLY A 82 8.42 -0.56 -8.89
N ARG A 83 8.31 -0.24 -10.18
CA ARG A 83 7.49 0.89 -10.62
C ARG A 83 6.03 0.42 -10.45
N SER A 84 5.20 1.08 -9.63
CA SER A 84 3.77 0.71 -9.62
C SER A 84 3.20 1.07 -11.00
N HIS A 85 3.02 0.07 -11.87
CA HIS A 85 2.51 0.27 -13.24
C HIS A 85 1.02 0.64 -13.25
N ARG A 86 0.35 0.60 -12.09
CA ARG A 86 -1.04 1.06 -11.95
C ARG A 86 -1.05 2.51 -11.50
N THR A 87 -1.52 3.37 -12.40
CA THR A 87 -1.75 4.82 -12.25
C THR A 87 -2.70 5.22 -11.10
N GLN A 88 -3.26 4.27 -10.34
CA GLN A 88 -4.21 4.54 -9.25
C GLN A 88 -3.77 4.02 -7.87
N SER A 89 -2.59 3.42 -7.72
CA SER A 89 -2.10 2.95 -6.43
C SER A 89 -0.75 3.56 -6.09
N TRP A 90 -0.70 4.22 -4.94
CA TRP A 90 0.48 4.81 -4.29
C TRP A 90 1.74 3.94 -4.47
N PRO A 91 2.94 4.52 -4.71
CA PRO A 91 4.18 3.78 -4.83
C PRO A 91 4.66 3.29 -3.44
N ALA A 92 3.94 2.31 -2.91
CA ALA A 92 4.31 1.57 -1.71
C ALA A 92 5.03 0.27 -2.11
N CYS A 93 6.02 -0.15 -1.31
CA CYS A 93 6.55 -1.51 -1.42
C CYS A 93 5.43 -2.55 -1.13
N PRO A 94 5.59 -3.82 -1.55
CA PRO A 94 4.60 -4.87 -1.31
C PRO A 94 4.14 -4.96 0.15
N ASP A 95 5.07 -4.81 1.11
CA ASP A 95 4.77 -4.87 2.54
C ASP A 95 3.89 -3.70 3.01
N CYS A 96 4.22 -2.48 2.60
CA CYS A 96 3.40 -1.31 2.91
C CYS A 96 2.01 -1.39 2.27
N HIS A 97 1.91 -1.98 1.08
CA HIS A 97 0.63 -2.23 0.42
C HIS A 97 -0.19 -3.27 1.19
N ALA A 98 0.42 -4.39 1.60
CA ALA A 98 -0.24 -5.41 2.43
C ALA A 98 -0.73 -4.82 3.76
N ALA A 99 0.11 -4.03 4.44
CA ALA A 99 -0.28 -3.34 5.67
C ALA A 99 -1.46 -2.38 5.46
N TRP A 100 -1.51 -1.66 4.34
CA TRP A 100 -2.64 -0.81 3.99
C TRP A 100 -3.94 -1.62 3.80
N GLN A 101 -3.86 -2.77 3.13
CA GLN A 101 -5.01 -3.65 2.92
C GLN A 101 -5.58 -4.21 4.24
N LEU A 102 -4.77 -4.36 5.28
CA LEU A 102 -5.20 -4.83 6.60
C LEU A 102 -5.89 -3.74 7.46
N ARG A 103 -5.75 -2.45 7.13
CA ARG A 103 -6.31 -1.37 7.97
C ARG A 103 -7.82 -1.47 8.21
N PRO A 104 -8.68 -1.83 7.23
CA PRO A 104 -10.12 -1.96 7.48
C PRO A 104 -10.45 -3.05 8.50
N GLU A 105 -9.70 -4.16 8.53
CA GLU A 105 -9.86 -5.20 9.54
C GLU A 105 -9.44 -4.72 10.93
N GLU A 106 -8.30 -4.04 11.01
CA GLU A 106 -7.83 -3.47 12.27
C GLU A 106 -8.83 -2.43 12.81
N GLN A 107 -9.37 -1.58 11.94
CA GLN A 107 -10.40 -0.61 12.30
C GLN A 107 -11.67 -1.30 12.83
N ARG A 108 -12.15 -2.36 12.17
CA ARG A 108 -13.30 -3.15 12.67
C ARG A 108 -13.02 -3.76 14.03
N ARG A 109 -11.81 -4.29 14.26
CA ARG A 109 -11.40 -4.83 15.58
C ARG A 109 -11.42 -3.74 16.67
N ARG A 110 -10.90 -2.55 16.36
CA ARG A 110 -10.93 -1.39 17.27
C ARG A 110 -12.35 -0.95 17.60
N GLU A 111 -13.24 -0.91 16.61
CA GLU A 111 -14.65 -0.58 16.81
C GLU A 111 -15.38 -1.62 17.66
N GLN A 112 -15.13 -2.91 17.42
CA GLN A 112 -15.68 -3.99 18.25
C GLN A 112 -15.17 -3.91 19.69
N ALA A 113 -13.88 -3.64 19.90
CA ALA A 113 -13.30 -3.42 21.22
C ALA A 113 -13.93 -2.19 21.90
N ALA A 114 -14.07 -1.07 21.20
CA ALA A 114 -14.72 0.13 21.73
C ALA A 114 -16.18 -0.14 22.13
N LYS A 115 -16.93 -0.91 21.33
CA LYS A 115 -18.29 -1.33 21.65
C LYS A 115 -18.34 -2.19 22.92
N SER A 116 -17.40 -3.13 23.10
CA SER A 116 -17.37 -4.00 24.28
C SER A 116 -17.03 -3.21 25.56
N VAL A 117 -16.06 -2.29 25.49
CA VAL A 117 -15.74 -1.35 26.57
C VAL A 117 -16.95 -0.49 26.92
N GLY A 118 -17.59 0.12 25.93
CA GLY A 118 -18.79 0.94 26.14
C GLY A 118 -19.98 0.17 26.73
N ARG A 119 -20.14 -1.13 26.40
CA ARG A 119 -21.14 -2.00 27.05
C ARG A 119 -20.83 -2.20 28.53
N ARG A 120 -19.58 -2.53 28.87
CA ARG A 120 -19.13 -2.70 30.27
C ARG A 120 -19.29 -1.42 31.09
N GLU A 121 -18.97 -0.27 30.51
CA GLU A 121 -19.16 1.03 31.17
C GLU A 121 -20.63 1.34 31.42
N ARG A 122 -21.51 1.12 30.43
CA ARG A 122 -22.96 1.29 30.59
C ARG A 122 -23.50 0.41 31.71
N GLN A 123 -23.11 -0.87 31.74
CA GLN A 123 -23.49 -1.79 32.80
C GLN A 123 -23.04 -1.27 34.18
N ARG A 124 -21.77 -0.87 34.32
CA ARG A 124 -21.25 -0.28 35.58
C ARG A 124 -22.01 0.97 36.00
N ARG A 125 -22.38 1.85 35.05
CA ARG A 125 -23.19 3.06 35.34
C ARG A 125 -24.59 2.69 35.80
N GLN A 126 -25.23 1.71 35.17
CA GLN A 126 -26.56 1.23 35.55
C GLN A 126 -26.53 0.60 36.94
N THR A 127 -25.62 -0.33 37.21
CA THR A 127 -25.34 -0.92 38.53
C THR A 127 -25.20 0.15 39.62
N ARG A 128 -24.38 1.19 39.38
CA ARG A 128 -24.20 2.30 40.33
C ARG A 128 -25.48 3.10 40.56
N ARG A 129 -26.27 3.36 39.50
CA ARG A 129 -27.56 4.07 39.61
C ARG A 129 -28.57 3.26 40.40
N THR A 130 -28.75 1.98 40.08
CA THR A 130 -29.67 1.09 40.78
C THR A 130 -29.31 0.95 42.26
N ARG A 131 -28.02 0.78 42.57
CA ARG A 131 -27.57 0.71 43.97
C ARG A 131 -27.91 1.98 44.75
N ARG A 132 -27.59 3.16 44.21
CA ARG A 132 -27.92 4.45 44.85
C ARG A 132 -29.43 4.62 45.07
N TYR A 133 -30.23 4.19 44.10
CA TYR A 133 -31.68 4.22 44.22
C TYR A 133 -32.19 3.35 45.37
N LEU A 134 -31.74 2.09 45.45
CA LEU A 134 -32.11 1.18 46.55
C LEU A 134 -31.70 1.72 47.92
N GLU A 135 -30.46 2.22 48.04
CA GLU A 135 -29.97 2.83 49.27
C GLU A 135 -30.82 4.06 49.66
N SER A 136 -31.27 4.87 48.68
CA SER A 136 -32.12 6.03 48.94
C SER A 136 -33.54 5.69 49.40
N THR A 137 -34.05 4.49 49.08
CA THR A 137 -35.36 4.01 49.55
C THR A 137 -35.27 3.27 50.88
N GLY A 138 -34.12 3.30 51.57
CA GLY A 138 -33.91 2.68 52.88
C GLY A 138 -33.47 1.22 52.84
N VAL A 139 -33.14 0.66 51.67
CA VAL A 139 -32.58 -0.70 51.57
C VAL A 139 -31.13 -0.67 52.08
N SER A 140 -30.77 -1.62 52.95
CA SER A 140 -29.41 -1.71 53.46
C SER A 140 -28.41 -1.94 52.32
N ALA A 141 -27.20 -1.39 52.44
CA ALA A 141 -26.18 -1.48 51.40
C ALA A 141 -25.80 -2.94 51.03
N GLN A 142 -25.89 -3.85 52.00
CA GLN A 142 -25.61 -5.28 51.80
C GLN A 142 -26.70 -5.95 50.95
N VAL A 143 -27.98 -5.66 51.22
CA VAL A 143 -29.11 -6.17 50.42
C VAL A 143 -29.11 -5.52 49.04
N ALA A 144 -28.82 -4.23 48.92
CA ALA A 144 -28.69 -3.55 47.63
C ALA A 144 -27.56 -4.15 46.77
N ALA A 145 -26.42 -4.50 47.39
CA ALA A 145 -25.32 -5.18 46.71
C ALA A 145 -25.72 -6.59 46.25
N ALA A 146 -26.43 -7.37 47.08
CA ALA A 146 -26.96 -8.68 46.73
C ALA A 146 -27.89 -8.62 45.51
N ILE A 147 -28.87 -7.71 45.53
CA ILE A 147 -29.83 -7.49 44.43
C ILE A 147 -29.10 -7.12 43.13
N VAL A 148 -28.21 -6.13 43.17
CA VAL A 148 -27.54 -5.62 41.96
C VAL A 148 -26.52 -6.62 41.38
N SER A 149 -25.93 -7.46 42.21
CA SER A 149 -24.99 -8.49 41.77
C SER A 149 -25.71 -9.74 41.23
N GLY A 150 -27.03 -9.84 41.38
CA GLY A 150 -27.80 -11.07 41.11
C GLY A 150 -27.54 -12.17 42.15
N ALA A 151 -26.90 -11.83 43.27
CA ALA A 151 -26.57 -12.74 44.35
C ALA A 151 -27.63 -12.63 45.45
N LEU A 152 -28.88 -12.96 45.13
CA LEU A 152 -29.81 -13.38 46.19
C LEU A 152 -29.45 -14.83 46.48
N ALA A 153 -28.52 -15.03 47.43
CA ALA A 153 -28.38 -16.32 48.06
C ALA A 153 -29.73 -16.68 48.70
N GLU A 154 -30.21 -17.91 48.46
CA GLU A 154 -31.35 -18.41 49.21
C GLU A 154 -31.02 -18.31 50.71
N PRO A 155 -31.98 -17.86 51.54
CA PRO A 155 -31.74 -17.81 52.98
C PRO A 155 -31.47 -19.24 53.47
N ASP A 156 -30.32 -19.42 54.11
CA ASP A 156 -29.96 -20.64 54.83
C ASP A 156 -31.07 -20.88 55.88
N GLU A 157 -31.90 -21.89 55.67
CA GLU A 157 -32.89 -22.32 56.67
C GLU A 157 -32.12 -22.82 57.91
N PRO A 158 -32.44 -22.34 59.11
CA PRO A 158 -31.82 -22.86 60.32
C PRO A 158 -32.21 -24.34 60.47
N THR A 159 -31.21 -25.21 60.39
CA THR A 159 -31.36 -26.65 60.67
C THR A 159 -31.74 -26.82 62.15
N PRO A 160 -32.79 -27.61 62.47
CA PRO A 160 -33.35 -27.74 63.83
C PRO A 160 -32.41 -28.40 64.84
#